data_AF-A0A8J4URJ0-F1
#
_entry.id   AF-A0A8J4URJ0-F1
#
_cell.length_a   1.000
_cell.length_b   1.000
_cell.length_c   1.000
_cell.angle_alpha   90.00
_cell.angle_beta   90.00
_cell.angle_gamma   90.00
#
_symmetry.space_group_name_H-M   'P 1'
#
loop_
_entity.id
_entity.type
_entity.pdbx_description
1 polymer ?
#
loop_
_entity_poly.entity_id
_entity_poly.type
_entity_poly.pdbx_seq_one_letter_code
_entity_poly.pdbx_strand_id
1 'polypeptide(L)'
;MNDLNVTTLDLSGNNFTTLPSDVFSGLPNLEVINLSRNLLDDSSISPDLFMNMTNLKALNLDGNGLETIPHLPSSLEELRINDNKINQVLSHSLKGLSNLLHLELAGNILWEGSIEPLAFEHLVTLKHLRLDNNRFSSIPPGLPASLEDLRMPHNQLVEVQESALNNSIHLAVLDLSHNLLSDASFYPGSWVDLPKLGNLDLSHNQLYMVPAHLPRVLQQLSLQHNFIQSIPPDTLSHLRPGLQSLRLSHNQLPEQGLLGKSFRGAYKTLQELLLDNNRLERVPPNIRYFRNLHQLRLDHNLISAVPVKSVCKISLSNSSPLLALHLENNYIDVNRIPRKALSCITDAQRVILEPQTHNEIV
;
A
#
# COMPACT_ATOMS: atom_id res chain seq x y z
N MET A 1 -33.55 -13.10 -28.99
CA MET A 1 -34.35 -13.54 -27.83
C MET A 1 -34.28 -12.40 -26.84
N ASN A 2 -35.41 -11.83 -26.41
CA ASN A 2 -35.42 -10.81 -25.37
C ASN A 2 -35.62 -11.52 -24.03
N ASP A 3 -34.62 -11.52 -23.17
CA ASP A 3 -34.74 -12.04 -21.80
C ASP A 3 -34.62 -10.87 -20.82
N LEU A 4 -35.73 -10.53 -20.20
CA LEU A 4 -35.85 -9.39 -19.28
C LEU A 4 -35.33 -9.71 -17.88
N ASN A 5 -35.04 -10.98 -17.56
CA ASN A 5 -34.64 -11.37 -16.22
C ASN A 5 -33.12 -11.46 -16.04
N VAL A 6 -32.36 -11.47 -17.12
CA VAL A 6 -30.89 -11.59 -17.06
C VAL A 6 -30.29 -10.26 -16.65
N THR A 7 -29.64 -10.26 -15.48
CA THR A 7 -28.92 -9.10 -14.92
C THR A 7 -27.41 -9.30 -14.91
N THR A 8 -26.93 -10.54 -15.05
CA THR A 8 -25.51 -10.88 -15.07
C THR A 8 -25.20 -11.80 -16.24
N LEU A 9 -24.15 -11.47 -16.97
CA LEU A 9 -23.66 -12.26 -18.10
C LEU A 9 -22.16 -12.51 -17.95
N ASP A 10 -21.78 -13.78 -17.80
CA ASP A 10 -20.38 -14.21 -17.74
C ASP A 10 -19.99 -14.93 -19.03
N LEU A 11 -19.03 -14.34 -19.74
CA LEU A 11 -18.43 -14.80 -20.98
C LEU A 11 -16.90 -14.91 -20.84
N SER A 12 -16.40 -14.95 -19.60
CA SER A 12 -14.96 -14.97 -19.34
C SER A 12 -14.29 -16.28 -19.72
N GLY A 13 -12.99 -16.22 -20.02
CA GLY A 13 -12.17 -17.40 -20.30
C GLY A 13 -12.53 -18.12 -21.61
N ASN A 14 -13.03 -17.39 -22.60
CA ASN A 14 -13.32 -17.90 -23.94
C ASN A 14 -12.28 -17.40 -24.95
N ASN A 15 -12.50 -17.68 -26.24
CA ASN A 15 -11.62 -17.24 -27.33
C ASN A 15 -12.32 -16.20 -28.22
N PHE A 16 -13.13 -15.30 -27.65
CA PHE A 16 -13.80 -14.28 -28.44
C PHE A 16 -12.79 -13.29 -29.03
N THR A 17 -12.82 -13.15 -30.36
CA THR A 17 -12.00 -12.18 -31.12
C THR A 17 -12.84 -11.07 -31.74
N THR A 18 -14.18 -11.15 -31.65
CA THR A 18 -15.11 -10.13 -32.14
C THR A 18 -16.39 -10.17 -31.32
N LEU A 19 -17.00 -9.01 -31.08
CA LEU A 19 -18.35 -8.89 -30.52
C LEU A 19 -19.24 -8.19 -31.54
N PRO A 20 -20.35 -8.81 -31.98
CA PRO A 20 -21.35 -8.12 -32.80
C PRO A 20 -21.88 -6.87 -32.08
N SER A 21 -22.12 -5.79 -32.82
CA SER A 21 -22.56 -4.51 -32.26
C SER A 21 -23.89 -4.56 -31.50
N ASP A 22 -24.69 -5.58 -31.76
CA ASP A 22 -26.03 -5.80 -31.20
C ASP A 22 -26.10 -6.99 -30.22
N VAL A 23 -24.96 -7.58 -29.83
CA VAL A 23 -24.90 -8.81 -29.02
C VAL A 23 -25.66 -8.71 -27.69
N PHE A 24 -25.74 -7.51 -27.09
CA PHE A 24 -26.45 -7.26 -25.83
C PHE A 24 -27.85 -6.64 -26.00
N SER A 25 -28.30 -6.38 -27.23
CA SER A 25 -29.56 -5.65 -27.50
C SER A 25 -30.81 -6.33 -26.95
N GLY A 26 -30.79 -7.66 -26.78
CA GLY A 26 -31.88 -8.45 -26.22
C GLY A 26 -31.90 -8.55 -24.68
N LEU A 27 -30.94 -7.93 -24.00
CA LEU A 27 -30.72 -8.07 -22.55
C LEU A 27 -30.74 -6.69 -21.85
N PRO A 28 -31.87 -5.97 -21.86
CA PRO A 28 -31.94 -4.56 -21.46
C PRO A 28 -31.71 -4.31 -19.96
N ASN A 29 -31.76 -5.35 -19.13
CA ASN A 29 -31.60 -5.26 -17.67
C ASN A 29 -30.24 -5.76 -17.18
N LEU A 30 -29.26 -5.92 -18.08
CA LEU A 30 -27.91 -6.30 -17.69
C LEU A 30 -27.28 -5.22 -16.79
N GLU A 31 -26.85 -5.67 -15.61
CA GLU A 31 -26.11 -4.86 -14.63
C GLU A 31 -24.64 -5.26 -14.57
N VAL A 32 -24.30 -6.50 -14.90
CA VAL A 32 -22.93 -7.03 -14.81
C VAL A 32 -22.57 -7.81 -16.06
N ILE A 33 -21.44 -7.45 -16.68
CA ILE A 33 -20.86 -8.19 -17.80
C ILE A 33 -19.41 -8.54 -17.48
N ASN A 34 -19.07 -9.83 -17.62
CA ASN A 34 -17.70 -10.31 -17.56
C ASN A 34 -17.26 -10.84 -18.92
N LEU A 35 -16.32 -10.13 -19.55
CA LEU A 35 -15.68 -10.46 -20.83
C LEU A 35 -14.18 -10.73 -20.65
N SER A 36 -13.72 -10.92 -19.41
CA SER A 36 -12.30 -11.11 -19.11
C SER A 36 -11.71 -12.37 -19.73
N ARG A 37 -10.39 -12.39 -19.94
CA ARG A 37 -9.63 -13.53 -20.45
C ARG A 37 -10.18 -14.04 -21.78
N ASN A 38 -10.38 -13.12 -22.72
CA ASN A 38 -10.72 -13.39 -24.11
C ASN A 38 -9.58 -12.89 -25.01
N LEU A 39 -9.83 -12.74 -26.31
CA LEU A 39 -8.88 -12.24 -27.30
C LEU A 39 -9.40 -10.95 -27.95
N LEU A 40 -10.08 -10.11 -27.16
CA LEU A 40 -10.67 -8.87 -27.66
C LEU A 40 -9.61 -7.78 -27.84
N ASP A 41 -9.66 -7.09 -28.96
CA ASP A 41 -8.88 -5.89 -29.25
C ASP A 41 -9.81 -4.72 -29.62
N ASP A 42 -9.25 -3.55 -29.94
CA ASP A 42 -10.02 -2.36 -30.27
C ASP A 42 -10.94 -2.57 -31.50
N SER A 43 -10.59 -3.48 -32.42
CA SER A 43 -11.43 -3.83 -33.57
C SER A 43 -12.59 -4.75 -33.23
N SER A 44 -12.49 -5.43 -32.08
CA SER A 44 -13.49 -6.35 -31.57
C SER A 44 -14.70 -5.65 -30.95
N ILE A 45 -14.54 -4.38 -30.56
CA ILE A 45 -15.54 -3.59 -29.82
C ILE A 45 -16.01 -2.42 -30.67
N SER A 46 -17.27 -2.44 -31.11
CA SER A 46 -17.85 -1.28 -31.79
C SER A 46 -17.99 -0.09 -30.82
N PRO A 47 -17.79 1.17 -31.26
CA PRO A 47 -17.84 2.35 -30.39
C PRO A 47 -19.10 2.50 -29.53
N ASP A 48 -20.24 1.99 -30.00
CA ASP A 48 -21.53 2.13 -29.32
C ASP A 48 -21.95 0.88 -28.52
N LEU A 49 -21.08 -0.15 -28.42
CA LEU A 49 -21.44 -1.46 -27.90
C LEU A 49 -22.03 -1.38 -26.48
N PHE A 50 -21.38 -0.62 -25.59
CA PHE A 50 -21.80 -0.46 -24.20
C PHE A 50 -22.58 0.82 -23.93
N MET A 51 -22.52 1.81 -24.82
CA MET A 51 -23.05 3.17 -24.59
C MET A 51 -24.54 3.20 -24.23
N ASN A 52 -25.33 2.28 -24.81
CA ASN A 52 -26.78 2.22 -24.57
C ASN A 52 -27.17 1.30 -23.40
N MET A 53 -26.21 0.70 -22.70
CA MET A 53 -26.48 -0.20 -21.58
C MET A 53 -26.71 0.59 -20.28
N THR A 54 -27.86 1.28 -20.19
CA THR A 54 -28.17 2.24 -19.12
C THR A 54 -28.32 1.64 -17.72
N ASN A 55 -28.39 0.31 -17.59
CA ASN A 55 -28.44 -0.40 -16.32
C ASN A 55 -27.09 -1.04 -15.95
N LEU A 56 -26.08 -0.98 -16.82
CA LEU A 56 -24.79 -1.63 -16.61
C LEU A 56 -24.03 -0.91 -15.49
N LYS A 57 -23.72 -1.65 -14.42
CA LYS A 57 -23.00 -1.17 -13.23
C LYS A 57 -21.57 -1.70 -13.17
N ALA A 58 -21.32 -2.93 -13.61
CA ALA A 58 -19.98 -3.53 -13.57
C ALA A 58 -19.60 -4.15 -14.92
N LEU A 59 -18.41 -3.79 -15.40
CA LEU A 59 -17.83 -4.32 -16.63
C LEU A 59 -16.41 -4.81 -16.36
N ASN A 60 -16.16 -6.09 -16.64
CA ASN A 60 -14.84 -6.69 -16.55
C ASN A 60 -14.32 -7.05 -17.95
N LEU A 61 -13.21 -6.44 -18.35
CA LEU A 61 -12.47 -6.61 -19.61
C LEU A 61 -11.03 -7.08 -19.36
N ASP A 62 -10.70 -7.56 -18.16
CA ASP A 62 -9.35 -7.98 -17.78
C ASP A 62 -8.75 -9.02 -18.74
N GLY A 63 -7.45 -8.99 -18.98
CA GLY A 63 -6.76 -10.05 -19.74
C GLY A 63 -7.23 -10.16 -21.19
N ASN A 64 -7.40 -9.04 -21.87
CA ASN A 64 -7.68 -8.94 -23.30
C ASN A 64 -6.48 -8.24 -24.01
N GLY A 65 -6.66 -7.83 -25.25
CA GLY A 65 -5.67 -7.14 -26.07
C GLY A 65 -5.99 -5.67 -26.37
N LEU A 66 -6.81 -5.01 -25.54
CA LEU A 66 -7.27 -3.63 -25.77
C LEU A 66 -6.13 -2.63 -25.64
N GLU A 67 -6.05 -1.69 -26.59
CA GLU A 67 -5.08 -0.58 -26.59
C GLU A 67 -5.72 0.73 -26.12
N THR A 68 -7.05 0.83 -26.19
CA THR A 68 -7.82 1.98 -25.72
C THR A 68 -8.98 1.58 -24.81
N ILE A 69 -9.40 2.51 -23.94
CA ILE A 69 -10.60 2.34 -23.12
C ILE A 69 -11.81 2.56 -24.06
N PRO A 70 -12.73 1.58 -24.20
CA PRO A 70 -13.90 1.73 -25.07
C PRO A 70 -14.84 2.80 -24.52
N HIS A 71 -15.83 3.24 -25.32
CA HIS A 71 -16.86 4.12 -24.78
C HIS A 71 -17.78 3.35 -23.82
N LEU A 72 -18.06 3.97 -22.67
CA LEU A 72 -18.73 3.34 -21.54
C LEU A 72 -19.99 4.11 -21.15
N PRO A 73 -21.04 3.43 -20.65
CA PRO A 73 -22.26 4.07 -20.20
C PRO A 73 -22.03 4.80 -18.86
N SER A 74 -22.73 5.91 -18.65
CA SER A 74 -22.65 6.70 -17.40
C SER A 74 -23.20 6.00 -16.16
N SER A 75 -23.93 4.88 -16.33
CA SER A 75 -24.42 4.04 -15.24
C SER A 75 -23.32 3.21 -14.56
N LEU A 76 -22.14 3.12 -15.17
CA LEU A 76 -21.07 2.25 -14.70
C LEU A 76 -20.53 2.71 -13.34
N GLU A 77 -20.41 1.76 -12.42
CA GLU A 77 -19.90 1.92 -11.05
C GLU A 77 -18.53 1.23 -10.89
N GLU A 78 -18.26 0.17 -11.67
CA GLU A 78 -17.00 -0.59 -11.63
C GLU A 78 -16.51 -0.92 -13.05
N LEU A 79 -15.28 -0.53 -13.34
CA LEU A 79 -14.56 -0.91 -14.55
C LEU A 79 -13.26 -1.64 -14.18
N ARG A 80 -13.10 -2.86 -14.69
CA ARG A 80 -11.83 -3.58 -14.67
C ARG A 80 -11.34 -3.78 -16.11
N ILE A 81 -10.15 -3.28 -16.41
CA ILE A 81 -9.49 -3.44 -17.71
C ILE A 81 -7.99 -3.72 -17.50
N ASN A 82 -7.71 -4.56 -16.50
CA ASN A 82 -6.37 -4.98 -16.14
C ASN A 82 -5.75 -5.88 -17.22
N ASP A 83 -4.42 -6.02 -17.21
CA ASP A 83 -3.69 -6.95 -18.07
C ASP A 83 -4.08 -6.82 -19.57
N ASN A 84 -4.15 -5.58 -20.04
CA ASN A 84 -4.40 -5.21 -21.44
C ASN A 84 -3.17 -4.48 -22.00
N LYS A 85 -3.32 -3.73 -23.09
CA LYS A 85 -2.27 -2.93 -23.73
C LYS A 85 -2.63 -1.44 -23.73
N ILE A 86 -3.43 -0.99 -22.76
CA ILE A 86 -3.88 0.40 -22.68
C ILE A 86 -2.65 1.30 -22.55
N ASN A 87 -2.51 2.21 -23.51
CA ASN A 87 -1.33 3.08 -23.64
C ASN A 87 -1.63 4.57 -23.48
N GLN A 88 -2.90 4.92 -23.34
CA GLN A 88 -3.36 6.29 -23.11
C GLN A 88 -4.71 6.30 -22.40
N VAL A 89 -4.93 7.34 -21.58
CA VAL A 89 -6.23 7.68 -21.02
C VAL A 89 -6.57 9.09 -21.49
N LEU A 90 -7.46 9.16 -22.49
CA LEU A 90 -7.88 10.41 -23.09
C LEU A 90 -8.99 11.07 -22.26
N SER A 91 -9.10 12.39 -22.34
CA SER A 91 -10.12 13.21 -21.67
C SER A 91 -11.56 12.78 -21.96
N HIS A 92 -11.81 12.18 -23.12
CA HIS A 92 -13.12 11.65 -23.50
C HIS A 92 -13.33 10.18 -23.11
N SER A 93 -12.28 9.40 -22.85
CA SER A 93 -12.38 7.96 -22.55
C SER A 93 -13.16 7.67 -21.26
N LEU A 94 -13.10 8.58 -20.29
CA LEU A 94 -13.76 8.45 -18.98
C LEU A 94 -14.86 9.52 -18.78
N LYS A 95 -15.23 10.22 -19.85
CA LYS A 95 -16.17 11.33 -19.79
C LYS A 95 -17.56 10.84 -19.39
N GLY A 96 -18.16 11.53 -18.41
CA GLY A 96 -19.54 11.26 -17.97
C GLY A 96 -19.69 10.06 -17.04
N LEU A 97 -18.60 9.38 -16.67
CA LEU A 97 -18.59 8.27 -15.70
C LEU A 97 -18.69 8.79 -14.25
N SER A 98 -19.70 9.61 -13.98
CA SER A 98 -19.88 10.29 -12.68
C SER A 98 -20.32 9.35 -11.55
N ASN A 99 -20.71 8.11 -11.86
CA ASN A 99 -21.08 7.07 -10.90
C ASN A 99 -19.96 6.07 -10.63
N LEU A 100 -18.82 6.18 -11.34
CA LEU A 100 -17.74 5.20 -11.25
C LEU A 100 -17.06 5.28 -9.89
N LEU A 101 -17.12 4.19 -9.13
CA LEU A 101 -16.54 4.04 -7.79
C LEU A 101 -15.17 3.36 -7.84
N HIS A 102 -15.00 2.40 -8.76
CA HIS A 102 -13.80 1.57 -8.89
C HIS A 102 -13.30 1.57 -10.33
N LEU A 103 -12.02 1.90 -10.50
CA LEU A 103 -11.31 1.87 -11.78
C LEU A 103 -10.01 1.09 -11.62
N GLU A 104 -9.91 -0.05 -12.31
CA GLU A 104 -8.70 -0.88 -12.33
C GLU A 104 -8.07 -0.91 -13.72
N LEU A 105 -6.85 -0.39 -13.81
CA LEU A 105 -6.02 -0.25 -15.02
C LEU A 105 -4.66 -0.92 -14.83
N ALA A 106 -4.57 -1.92 -13.94
CA ALA A 106 -3.31 -2.58 -13.61
C ALA A 106 -2.77 -3.40 -14.79
N GLY A 107 -1.46 -3.60 -14.87
CA GLY A 107 -0.87 -4.47 -15.90
C GLY A 107 -1.02 -3.94 -17.33
N ASN A 108 -1.02 -2.62 -17.49
CA ASN A 108 -1.08 -1.95 -18.79
C ASN A 108 0.27 -1.29 -19.13
N ILE A 109 0.29 -0.41 -20.13
CA ILE A 109 1.51 0.30 -20.56
C ILE A 109 1.39 1.82 -20.37
N LEU A 110 0.64 2.23 -19.34
CA LEU A 110 0.45 3.62 -18.97
C LEU A 110 1.70 4.23 -18.32
N TRP A 111 1.92 5.51 -18.55
CA TRP A 111 2.94 6.36 -17.94
C TRP A 111 2.37 7.76 -17.72
N GLU A 112 3.05 8.65 -16.99
CA GLU A 112 2.46 9.92 -16.54
C GLU A 112 1.96 10.82 -17.68
N GLY A 113 2.65 10.89 -18.82
CA GLY A 113 2.22 11.66 -19.99
C GLY A 113 1.24 10.94 -20.92
N SER A 114 0.87 9.69 -20.62
CA SER A 114 -0.22 8.99 -21.30
C SER A 114 -1.60 9.36 -20.75
N ILE A 115 -1.66 10.06 -19.61
CA ILE A 115 -2.88 10.54 -19.00
C ILE A 115 -3.10 11.98 -19.46
N GLU A 116 -4.12 12.23 -20.29
CA GLU A 116 -4.43 13.59 -20.73
C GLU A 116 -4.79 14.48 -19.54
N PRO A 117 -4.52 15.80 -19.62
CA PRO A 117 -5.05 16.76 -18.66
C PRO A 117 -6.57 16.59 -18.53
N LEU A 118 -7.08 16.60 -17.30
CA LEU A 118 -8.51 16.46 -16.99
C LEU A 118 -9.13 15.07 -17.30
N ALA A 119 -8.32 14.05 -17.62
CA ALA A 119 -8.83 12.69 -17.85
C ALA A 119 -9.70 12.15 -16.70
N PHE A 120 -9.39 12.51 -15.46
CA PHE A 120 -10.16 12.10 -14.28
C PHE A 120 -11.18 13.15 -13.79
N GLU A 121 -11.35 14.27 -14.48
CA GLU A 121 -12.17 15.42 -14.02
C GLU A 121 -13.63 15.03 -13.72
N HIS A 122 -14.20 14.13 -14.52
CA HIS A 122 -15.61 13.74 -14.41
C HIS A 122 -15.86 12.61 -13.41
N LEU A 123 -14.79 12.01 -12.85
CA LEU A 123 -14.84 10.87 -11.93
C LEU A 123 -15.10 11.32 -10.49
N VAL A 124 -16.16 12.10 -10.29
CA VAL A 124 -16.46 12.79 -9.03
C VAL A 124 -16.87 11.87 -7.88
N THR A 125 -17.13 10.59 -8.15
CA THR A 125 -17.45 9.57 -7.14
C THR A 125 -16.37 8.51 -7.00
N LEU A 126 -15.28 8.58 -7.79
CA LEU A 126 -14.24 7.55 -7.79
C LEU A 126 -13.55 7.48 -6.44
N LYS A 127 -13.54 6.29 -5.84
CA LYS A 127 -12.94 6.01 -4.54
C LYS A 127 -11.69 5.17 -4.65
N HIS A 128 -11.67 4.21 -5.59
CA HIS A 128 -10.59 3.24 -5.71
C HIS A 128 -9.99 3.30 -7.11
N LEU A 129 -8.69 3.58 -7.18
CA LEU A 129 -7.92 3.62 -8.42
C LEU A 129 -6.70 2.71 -8.31
N ARG A 130 -6.64 1.70 -9.19
CA ARG A 130 -5.50 0.79 -9.32
C ARG A 130 -4.76 1.04 -10.63
N LEU A 131 -3.48 1.40 -10.50
CA LEU A 131 -2.54 1.66 -11.60
C LEU A 131 -1.26 0.82 -11.44
N ASP A 132 -1.34 -0.27 -10.67
CA ASP A 132 -0.19 -1.16 -10.44
C ASP A 132 0.31 -1.82 -11.73
N ASN A 133 1.59 -2.22 -11.75
CA ASN A 133 2.21 -2.89 -12.91
C ASN A 133 2.09 -2.08 -14.22
N ASN A 134 2.39 -0.79 -14.17
CA ASN A 134 2.45 0.11 -15.33
C ASN A 134 3.89 0.68 -15.46
N ARG A 135 4.07 1.82 -16.13
CA ARG A 135 5.37 2.46 -16.39
C ARG A 135 5.44 3.89 -15.87
N PHE A 136 4.69 4.19 -14.80
CA PHE A 136 4.70 5.52 -14.19
C PHE A 136 6.05 5.83 -13.55
N SER A 137 6.63 6.98 -13.90
CA SER A 137 7.83 7.53 -13.25
C SER A 137 7.51 8.57 -12.16
N SER A 138 6.30 9.12 -12.21
CA SER A 138 5.68 9.97 -11.20
C SER A 138 4.18 9.68 -11.06
N ILE A 139 3.56 10.15 -9.98
CA ILE A 139 2.10 10.06 -9.80
C ILE A 139 1.42 10.98 -10.82
N PRO A 140 0.45 10.51 -11.63
CA PRO A 140 -0.19 11.33 -12.64
C PRO A 140 -0.98 12.48 -12.01
N PRO A 141 -0.97 13.68 -12.62
CA PRO A 141 -1.71 14.83 -12.11
C PRO A 141 -3.22 14.68 -12.32
N GLY A 142 -4.01 15.48 -11.60
CA GLY A 142 -5.45 15.60 -11.83
C GLY A 142 -6.29 14.47 -11.23
N LEU A 143 -5.76 13.72 -10.26
CA LEU A 143 -6.52 12.74 -9.50
C LEU A 143 -7.75 13.39 -8.81
N PRO A 144 -8.91 12.71 -8.77
CA PRO A 144 -10.15 13.29 -8.29
C PRO A 144 -10.16 13.44 -6.76
N ALA A 145 -10.85 14.47 -6.25
CA ALA A 145 -10.91 14.74 -4.82
C ALA A 145 -11.66 13.67 -4.00
N SER A 146 -12.50 12.88 -4.66
CA SER A 146 -13.24 11.77 -4.06
C SER A 146 -12.37 10.55 -3.74
N LEU A 147 -11.15 10.48 -4.27
CA LEU A 147 -10.30 9.29 -4.18
C LEU A 147 -9.95 8.96 -2.72
N GLU A 148 -10.12 7.69 -2.34
CA GLU A 148 -9.90 7.16 -0.99
C GLU A 148 -8.75 6.13 -0.96
N ASP A 149 -8.55 5.34 -2.01
CA ASP A 149 -7.50 4.33 -2.15
C ASP A 149 -6.82 4.45 -3.52
N LEU A 150 -5.51 4.78 -3.50
CA LEU A 150 -4.65 4.80 -4.69
C LEU A 150 -3.58 3.74 -4.56
N ARG A 151 -3.53 2.82 -5.54
CA ARG A 151 -2.49 1.80 -5.63
C ARG A 151 -1.69 1.94 -6.90
N MET A 152 -0.38 2.12 -6.74
CA MET A 152 0.59 2.18 -7.82
C MET A 152 1.81 1.25 -7.62
N PRO A 153 1.70 0.07 -6.98
CA PRO A 153 2.86 -0.79 -6.84
C PRO A 153 3.39 -1.32 -8.17
N HIS A 154 4.67 -1.71 -8.18
CA HIS A 154 5.33 -2.24 -9.38
C HIS A 154 5.32 -1.25 -10.57
N ASN A 155 5.61 0.01 -10.28
CA ASN A 155 5.87 1.04 -11.29
C ASN A 155 7.36 1.43 -11.25
N GLN A 156 7.70 2.58 -11.82
CA GLN A 156 9.07 3.09 -11.89
C GLN A 156 9.16 4.46 -11.20
N LEU A 157 8.35 4.68 -10.15
CA LEU A 157 8.25 5.97 -9.48
C LEU A 157 9.60 6.36 -8.86
N VAL A 158 10.12 7.52 -9.25
CA VAL A 158 11.37 8.08 -8.73
C VAL A 158 11.14 9.35 -7.89
N GLU A 159 9.93 9.89 -7.91
CA GLU A 159 9.55 11.10 -7.17
C GLU A 159 8.08 11.16 -6.78
N VAL A 160 7.78 11.93 -5.74
CA VAL A 160 6.43 12.30 -5.31
C VAL A 160 6.36 13.83 -5.26
N GLN A 161 5.90 14.44 -6.35
CA GLN A 161 5.78 15.90 -6.48
C GLN A 161 4.72 16.47 -5.52
N GLU A 162 4.92 17.71 -5.07
CA GLU A 162 4.02 18.43 -4.14
C GLU A 162 2.57 18.53 -4.67
N SER A 163 2.39 18.76 -5.97
CA SER A 163 1.09 18.96 -6.59
C SER A 163 0.36 17.67 -6.96
N ALA A 164 1.02 16.50 -6.91
CA ALA A 164 0.45 15.27 -7.47
C ALA A 164 -0.77 14.77 -6.69
N LEU A 165 -0.82 15.02 -5.38
CA LEU A 165 -1.86 14.52 -4.47
C LEU A 165 -2.67 15.64 -3.80
N ASN A 166 -2.41 16.90 -4.13
CA ASN A 166 -2.98 18.07 -3.42
C ASN A 166 -4.51 18.09 -3.36
N ASN A 167 -5.17 17.61 -4.41
CA ASN A 167 -6.63 17.61 -4.51
C ASN A 167 -7.27 16.36 -3.90
N SER A 168 -6.50 15.29 -3.67
CA SER A 168 -6.98 14.01 -3.15
C SER A 168 -7.18 14.05 -1.63
N ILE A 169 -7.93 15.04 -1.14
CA ILE A 169 -8.13 15.34 0.29
C ILE A 169 -8.86 14.22 1.07
N HIS A 170 -9.43 13.25 0.37
CA HIS A 170 -10.09 12.08 0.97
C HIS A 170 -9.24 10.82 0.98
N LEU A 171 -8.02 10.88 0.43
CA LEU A 171 -7.12 9.75 0.33
C LEU A 171 -6.78 9.22 1.72
N ALA A 172 -7.10 7.94 1.93
CA ALA A 172 -6.92 7.23 3.18
C ALA A 172 -5.86 6.12 3.07
N VAL A 173 -5.70 5.56 1.88
CA VAL A 173 -4.74 4.50 1.54
C VAL A 173 -3.91 4.93 0.33
N LEU A 174 -2.59 4.87 0.47
CA LEU A 174 -1.65 5.11 -0.62
C LEU A 174 -0.59 4.00 -0.63
N ASP A 175 -0.58 3.22 -1.70
CA ASP A 175 0.40 2.16 -1.93
C ASP A 175 1.34 2.53 -3.08
N LEU A 176 2.59 2.85 -2.73
CA LEU A 176 3.68 3.13 -3.67
C LEU A 176 4.79 2.08 -3.52
N SER A 177 4.46 0.88 -3.03
CA SER A 177 5.44 -0.19 -2.86
C SER A 177 6.04 -0.66 -4.18
N HIS A 178 7.18 -1.34 -4.18
CA HIS A 178 7.81 -1.86 -5.41
C HIS A 178 8.04 -0.78 -6.47
N ASN A 179 8.69 0.31 -6.08
CA ASN A 179 9.06 1.43 -6.94
C ASN A 179 10.55 1.76 -6.78
N LEU A 180 10.99 2.91 -7.28
CA LEU A 180 12.38 3.35 -7.25
C LEU A 180 12.56 4.59 -6.36
N LEU A 181 11.70 4.77 -5.34
CA LEU A 181 11.73 5.93 -4.46
C LEU A 181 12.96 5.87 -3.54
N SER A 182 13.66 7.00 -3.44
CA SER A 182 14.83 7.21 -2.59
C SER A 182 14.56 8.39 -1.63
N ASP A 183 15.50 8.69 -0.75
CA ASP A 183 15.35 9.80 0.20
C ASP A 183 15.12 11.17 -0.48
N ALA A 184 15.66 11.34 -1.71
CA ALA A 184 15.52 12.56 -2.50
C ALA A 184 14.19 12.66 -3.26
N SER A 185 13.39 11.60 -3.24
CA SER A 185 12.13 11.50 -3.99
C SER A 185 10.99 12.32 -3.36
N PHE A 186 11.15 12.79 -2.13
CA PHE A 186 10.10 13.51 -1.40
C PHE A 186 10.45 14.99 -1.28
N TYR A 187 9.63 15.82 -1.91
CA TYR A 187 9.73 17.28 -1.82
C TYR A 187 9.16 17.79 -0.49
N PRO A 188 9.62 18.94 0.02
CA PRO A 188 8.94 19.62 1.10
C PRO A 188 7.48 19.86 0.68
N GLY A 189 6.53 19.25 1.38
CA GLY A 189 5.13 19.37 1.02
C GLY A 189 4.51 18.18 0.29
N SER A 190 5.26 17.13 -0.07
CA SER A 190 4.68 15.93 -0.73
C SER A 190 3.51 15.28 0.02
N TRP A 191 3.36 15.58 1.30
CA TRP A 191 2.31 15.07 2.19
C TRP A 191 1.40 16.17 2.76
N VAL A 192 1.66 17.44 2.40
CA VAL A 192 0.83 18.58 2.81
C VAL A 192 -0.52 18.39 2.13
N ASP A 193 -1.59 18.53 2.90
CA ASP A 193 -2.99 18.39 2.45
C ASP A 193 -3.55 16.97 2.27
N LEU A 194 -2.98 15.97 2.95
CA LEU A 194 -3.57 14.63 3.08
C LEU A 194 -4.14 14.38 4.50
N PRO A 195 -5.29 14.99 4.86
CA PRO A 195 -5.82 14.96 6.22
C PRO A 195 -6.42 13.62 6.64
N LYS A 196 -6.61 12.69 5.71
CA LYS A 196 -7.18 11.36 5.96
C LYS A 196 -6.19 10.21 5.75
N LEU A 197 -4.97 10.48 5.27
CA LEU A 197 -4.02 9.43 4.88
C LEU A 197 -3.51 8.67 6.10
N GLY A 198 -4.17 7.54 6.36
CA GLY A 198 -3.94 6.69 7.52
C GLY A 198 -3.00 5.52 7.23
N ASN A 199 -2.98 5.05 5.99
CA ASN A 199 -2.14 3.94 5.55
C ASN A 199 -1.23 4.35 4.38
N LEU A 200 0.08 4.22 4.59
CA LEU A 200 1.09 4.52 3.58
C LEU A 200 2.04 3.34 3.45
N ASP A 201 2.09 2.76 2.24
CA ASP A 201 3.04 1.71 1.89
C ASP A 201 4.15 2.26 0.97
N LEU A 202 5.38 2.22 1.47
CA LEU A 202 6.62 2.58 0.79
C LEU A 202 7.60 1.39 0.80
N SER A 203 7.11 0.18 0.97
CA SER A 203 7.93 -1.04 0.98
C SER A 203 8.55 -1.32 -0.39
N HIS A 204 9.63 -2.10 -0.44
CA HIS A 204 10.30 -2.45 -1.69
C HIS A 204 10.68 -1.22 -2.54
N ASN A 205 11.31 -0.24 -1.90
CA ASN A 205 11.86 0.95 -2.54
C ASN A 205 13.38 1.05 -2.24
N GLN A 206 13.99 2.22 -2.43
CA GLN A 206 15.42 2.46 -2.27
C GLN A 206 15.71 3.47 -1.14
N LEU A 207 14.91 3.45 -0.06
CA LEU A 207 15.03 4.39 1.05
C LEU A 207 16.20 4.02 1.98
N TYR A 208 16.99 5.00 2.39
CA TYR A 208 18.08 4.85 3.37
C TYR A 208 17.71 5.39 4.75
N MET A 209 16.67 6.23 4.84
CA MET A 209 16.11 6.69 6.09
C MET A 209 14.58 6.71 6.06
N VAL A 210 13.97 6.70 7.24
CA VAL A 210 12.52 6.96 7.34
C VAL A 210 12.24 8.39 6.88
N PRO A 211 11.35 8.62 5.89
CA PRO A 211 11.07 9.95 5.37
C PRO A 211 10.59 10.91 6.45
N ALA A 212 11.04 12.17 6.37
CA ALA A 212 10.55 13.24 7.24
C ALA A 212 9.16 13.74 6.78
N HIS A 213 8.51 14.52 7.64
CA HIS A 213 7.26 15.22 7.31
C HIS A 213 6.09 14.33 6.86
N LEU A 214 6.05 13.07 7.30
CA LEU A 214 4.95 12.14 7.05
C LEU A 214 3.57 12.74 7.40
N PRO A 215 2.47 12.29 6.76
CA PRO A 215 1.12 12.79 7.04
C PRO A 215 0.80 12.75 8.54
N ARG A 216 0.29 13.86 9.09
CA ARG A 216 0.10 14.01 10.55
C ARG A 216 -0.82 12.93 11.15
N VAL A 217 -1.79 12.46 10.39
CA VAL A 217 -2.81 11.50 10.84
C VAL A 217 -2.41 10.03 10.63
N LEU A 218 -1.21 9.78 10.12
CA LEU A 218 -0.76 8.45 9.70
C LEU A 218 -0.83 7.44 10.86
N GLN A 219 -1.39 6.27 10.57
CA GLN A 219 -1.61 5.19 11.52
C GLN A 219 -0.79 3.95 11.19
N GLN A 220 -0.59 3.66 9.90
CA GLN A 220 0.16 2.50 9.42
C GLN A 220 1.21 2.97 8.42
N LEU A 221 2.45 2.52 8.64
CA LEU A 221 3.57 2.82 7.76
C LEU A 221 4.36 1.56 7.47
N SER A 222 4.36 1.16 6.20
CA SER A 222 5.16 0.04 5.70
C SER A 222 6.40 0.56 4.97
N LEU A 223 7.57 0.13 5.45
CA LEU A 223 8.89 0.51 4.94
C LEU A 223 9.81 -0.72 4.80
N GLN A 224 9.22 -1.91 4.83
CA GLN A 224 9.94 -3.18 4.70
C GLN A 224 10.65 -3.30 3.34
N HIS A 225 11.72 -4.08 3.27
CA HIS A 225 12.51 -4.28 2.04
C HIS A 225 13.03 -2.97 1.42
N ASN A 226 13.63 -2.12 2.25
CA ASN A 226 14.38 -0.94 1.82
C ASN A 226 15.85 -1.08 2.26
N PHE A 227 16.62 0.01 2.17
CA PHE A 227 18.00 0.09 2.65
C PHE A 227 18.11 0.95 3.92
N ILE A 228 17.06 1.02 4.74
CA ILE A 228 16.97 1.97 5.84
C ILE A 228 18.04 1.66 6.89
N GLN A 229 18.86 2.65 7.20
CA GLN A 229 19.92 2.58 8.21
C GLN A 229 19.61 3.43 9.44
N SER A 230 18.63 4.34 9.37
CA SER A 230 18.24 5.13 10.54
C SER A 230 16.81 5.64 10.49
N ILE A 231 16.26 5.89 11.68
CA ILE A 231 15.07 6.70 11.87
C ILE A 231 15.55 8.04 12.45
N PRO A 232 15.53 9.13 11.66
CA PRO A 232 16.04 10.40 12.15
C PRO A 232 15.33 10.90 13.42
N PRO A 233 15.98 11.75 14.21
CA PRO A 233 15.40 12.32 15.42
C PRO A 233 14.07 13.04 15.16
N ASP A 234 13.11 12.84 16.07
CA ASP A 234 11.83 13.56 16.07
C ASP A 234 10.97 13.39 14.80
N THR A 235 11.35 12.49 13.87
CA THR A 235 10.62 12.18 12.61
C THR A 235 9.15 11.80 12.84
N LEU A 236 8.84 11.12 13.95
CA LEU A 236 7.47 10.68 14.27
C LEU A 236 6.76 11.58 15.30
N SER A 237 7.41 12.68 15.73
CA SER A 237 6.99 13.48 16.89
C SER A 237 5.71 14.28 16.68
N HIS A 238 5.42 14.66 15.43
CA HIS A 238 4.26 15.46 15.05
C HIS A 238 2.99 14.63 14.84
N LEU A 239 3.10 13.31 14.67
CA LEU A 239 1.99 12.42 14.34
C LEU A 239 0.93 12.40 15.45
N ARG A 240 -0.34 12.63 15.09
CA ARG A 240 -1.49 12.68 16.01
C ARG A 240 -2.72 12.02 15.35
N PRO A 241 -3.34 10.99 15.97
CA PRO A 241 -3.09 10.50 17.34
C PRO A 241 -1.72 9.83 17.53
N GLY A 242 -1.11 9.34 16.45
CA GLY A 242 0.19 8.67 16.42
C GLY A 242 0.11 7.33 15.69
N LEU A 243 1.24 6.80 15.23
CA LEU A 243 1.31 5.51 14.53
C LEU A 243 0.84 4.36 15.42
N GLN A 244 0.15 3.40 14.82
CA GLN A 244 -0.29 2.13 15.40
C GLN A 244 0.56 0.96 14.89
N SER A 245 0.97 0.98 13.62
CA SER A 245 1.83 -0.04 13.02
C SER A 245 3.00 0.61 12.29
N LEU A 246 4.22 0.10 12.55
CA LEU A 246 5.43 0.48 11.84
C LEU A 246 6.19 -0.78 11.44
N ARG A 247 6.31 -1.01 10.13
CA ARG A 247 6.98 -2.18 9.55
C ARG A 247 8.29 -1.77 8.90
N LEU A 248 9.39 -2.24 9.47
CA LEU A 248 10.77 -1.96 9.05
C LEU A 248 11.55 -3.25 8.80
N SER A 249 10.86 -4.37 8.62
CA SER A 249 11.48 -5.67 8.34
C SER A 249 12.35 -5.63 7.08
N HIS A 250 13.40 -6.45 7.02
CA HIS A 250 14.29 -6.51 5.85
C HIS A 250 14.88 -5.14 5.48
N ASN A 251 15.59 -4.53 6.41
CA ASN A 251 16.32 -3.26 6.23
C ASN A 251 17.77 -3.41 6.73
N GLN A 252 18.49 -2.29 6.88
CA GLN A 252 19.88 -2.27 7.31
C GLN A 252 20.07 -1.53 8.64
N LEU A 253 19.05 -1.50 9.51
CA LEU A 253 19.09 -0.74 10.75
C LEU A 253 20.13 -1.31 11.72
N PRO A 254 21.17 -0.52 12.09
CA PRO A 254 22.08 -0.85 13.17
C PRO A 254 21.54 -0.29 14.51
N GLU A 255 22.20 -0.60 15.64
CA GLU A 255 21.76 -0.14 16.97
C GLU A 255 21.65 1.40 17.06
N GLN A 256 22.62 2.13 16.49
CA GLN A 256 22.65 3.60 16.48
C GLN A 256 21.56 4.23 15.59
N GLY A 257 20.95 3.46 14.69
CA GLY A 257 19.87 3.92 13.82
C GLY A 257 18.54 4.14 14.55
N LEU A 258 18.39 3.62 15.76
CA LEU A 258 17.16 3.66 16.55
C LEU A 258 17.28 4.57 17.78
N LEU A 259 17.29 5.88 17.54
CA LEU A 259 17.34 6.84 18.64
C LEU A 259 15.99 6.93 19.36
N GLY A 260 16.00 6.95 20.69
CA GLY A 260 14.76 7.06 21.47
C GLY A 260 13.95 8.35 21.18
N LYS A 261 14.60 9.41 20.70
CA LYS A 261 13.89 10.64 20.28
C LYS A 261 13.13 10.47 18.95
N SER A 262 13.51 9.50 18.11
CA SER A 262 12.85 9.23 16.82
C SER A 262 11.42 8.72 16.99
N PHE A 263 11.13 8.02 18.09
CA PHE A 263 9.80 7.47 18.41
C PHE A 263 8.95 8.37 19.31
N ARG A 264 9.38 9.60 19.58
CA ARG A 264 8.50 10.61 20.20
C ARG A 264 7.26 10.72 19.32
N GLY A 265 6.07 10.78 19.92
CA GLY A 265 4.80 10.70 19.18
C GLY A 265 4.20 9.30 19.05
N ALA A 266 5.03 8.25 18.90
CA ALA A 266 4.56 6.87 18.74
C ALA A 266 4.47 6.06 20.06
N TYR A 267 5.18 6.48 21.11
CA TYR A 267 5.25 5.72 22.38
C TYR A 267 3.91 5.41 23.05
N LYS A 268 2.86 6.20 22.78
CA LYS A 268 1.52 5.99 23.37
C LYS A 268 0.56 5.23 22.46
N THR A 269 0.89 5.04 21.19
CA THR A 269 -0.06 4.56 20.18
C THR A 269 0.40 3.30 19.47
N LEU A 270 1.72 3.09 19.34
CA LEU A 270 2.26 1.99 18.56
C LEU A 270 1.89 0.66 19.20
N GLN A 271 1.30 -0.22 18.40
CA GLN A 271 0.82 -1.56 18.74
C GLN A 271 1.67 -2.65 18.10
N GLU A 272 2.14 -2.39 16.88
CA GLU A 272 3.00 -3.30 16.12
C GLU A 272 4.29 -2.59 15.70
N LEU A 273 5.43 -3.20 16.02
CA LEU A 273 6.75 -2.77 15.58
C LEU A 273 7.51 -3.99 15.02
N LEU A 274 7.67 -4.03 13.71
CA LEU A 274 8.40 -5.10 13.03
C LEU A 274 9.79 -4.60 12.64
N LEU A 275 10.82 -5.19 13.24
CA LEU A 275 12.24 -4.87 13.06
C LEU A 275 13.06 -6.12 12.73
N ASP A 276 12.39 -7.22 12.36
CA ASP A 276 13.06 -8.46 11.96
C ASP A 276 13.91 -8.26 10.69
N ASN A 277 14.88 -9.14 10.46
CA ASN A 277 15.74 -9.06 9.28
C ASN A 277 16.46 -7.70 9.15
N ASN A 278 17.11 -7.26 10.21
CA ASN A 278 17.90 -6.03 10.28
C ASN A 278 19.32 -6.33 10.82
N ARG A 279 20.07 -5.29 11.21
CA ARG A 279 21.45 -5.39 11.72
C ARG A 279 21.57 -4.99 13.19
N LEU A 280 20.52 -5.23 13.99
CA LEU A 280 20.51 -4.86 15.40
C LEU A 280 21.40 -5.80 16.21
N GLU A 281 22.36 -5.25 16.94
CA GLU A 281 23.31 -6.04 17.77
C GLU A 281 22.78 -6.30 19.19
N ARG A 282 21.80 -5.51 19.63
CA ARG A 282 21.21 -5.55 20.97
C ARG A 282 19.73 -5.19 20.89
N VAL A 283 18.94 -5.64 21.86
CA VAL A 283 17.55 -5.17 21.99
C VAL A 283 17.53 -3.67 22.30
N PRO A 284 16.86 -2.82 21.49
CA PRO A 284 16.93 -1.37 21.65
C PRO A 284 16.45 -0.89 23.03
N PRO A 285 17.15 0.06 23.67
CA PRO A 285 16.85 0.46 25.05
C PRO A 285 15.52 1.21 25.20
N ASN A 286 14.97 1.73 24.12
CA ASN A 286 13.77 2.56 24.07
C ASN A 286 12.46 1.76 24.01
N ILE A 287 12.51 0.43 23.84
CA ILE A 287 11.30 -0.41 23.80
C ILE A 287 10.46 -0.26 25.08
N ARG A 288 11.11 -0.11 26.25
CA ARG A 288 10.44 0.11 27.55
C ARG A 288 9.47 1.29 27.63
N TYR A 289 9.54 2.23 26.68
CA TYR A 289 8.71 3.44 26.69
C TYR A 289 7.38 3.26 25.98
N PHE A 290 7.22 2.25 25.13
CA PHE A 290 5.94 1.98 24.47
C PHE A 290 4.90 1.47 25.46
N ARG A 291 3.72 2.09 25.46
CA ARG A 291 2.64 1.79 26.41
C ARG A 291 1.58 0.83 25.87
N ASN A 292 1.48 0.71 24.55
CA ASN A 292 0.46 -0.10 23.86
C ASN A 292 1.08 -1.09 22.86
N LEU A 293 2.39 -1.35 22.92
CA LEU A 293 3.07 -2.24 21.98
C LEU A 293 2.71 -3.69 22.32
N HIS A 294 1.91 -4.32 21.46
CA HIS A 294 1.45 -5.70 21.60
C HIS A 294 2.38 -6.67 20.89
N GLN A 295 2.91 -6.29 19.72
CA GLN A 295 3.77 -7.13 18.90
C GLN A 295 5.10 -6.44 18.61
N LEU A 296 6.18 -7.13 18.95
CA LEU A 296 7.54 -6.71 18.64
C LEU A 296 8.29 -7.86 17.99
N ARG A 297 8.69 -7.68 16.73
CA ARG A 297 9.56 -8.63 16.03
C ARG A 297 10.97 -8.11 15.93
N LEU A 298 11.91 -8.88 16.45
CA LEU A 298 13.35 -8.64 16.43
C LEU A 298 14.12 -9.88 15.96
N ASP A 299 13.41 -10.89 15.45
CA ASP A 299 14.00 -12.11 14.93
C ASP A 299 14.89 -11.83 13.70
N HIS A 300 15.80 -12.75 13.37
CA HIS A 300 16.71 -12.60 12.22
C HIS A 300 17.53 -11.30 12.26
N ASN A 301 18.12 -10.98 13.41
CA ASN A 301 19.03 -9.85 13.59
C ASN A 301 20.41 -10.36 14.05
N LEU A 302 21.27 -9.44 14.52
CA LEU A 302 22.59 -9.75 15.08
C LEU A 302 22.57 -9.67 16.61
N ILE A 303 21.41 -9.84 17.25
CA ILE A 303 21.24 -9.54 18.67
C ILE A 303 22.02 -10.55 19.51
N SER A 304 23.01 -10.07 20.26
CA SER A 304 23.80 -10.91 21.19
C SER A 304 23.46 -10.65 22.65
N ALA A 305 22.74 -9.56 22.94
CA ALA A 305 22.40 -9.17 24.31
C ALA A 305 20.99 -8.58 24.43
N VAL A 306 20.34 -8.89 25.55
CA VAL A 306 19.08 -8.29 26.01
C VAL A 306 19.38 -7.45 27.27
N PRO A 307 19.71 -6.15 27.12
CA PRO A 307 20.15 -5.34 28.25
C PRO A 307 19.04 -5.16 29.30
N VAL A 308 19.42 -5.02 30.58
CA VAL A 308 18.46 -4.57 31.60
C VAL A 308 17.94 -3.19 31.20
N LYS A 309 16.64 -3.00 31.38
CA LYS A 309 15.91 -1.81 30.93
C LYS A 309 15.67 -1.72 29.42
N SER A 310 15.98 -2.70 28.57
CA SER A 310 15.61 -2.56 27.16
C SER A 310 14.11 -2.66 26.94
N VAL A 311 13.51 -3.76 27.42
CA VAL A 311 12.08 -4.05 27.32
C VAL A 311 11.33 -3.64 28.59
N CYS A 312 11.83 -4.04 29.75
CA CYS A 312 11.13 -3.81 31.03
C CYS A 312 11.63 -2.57 31.79
N LYS A 313 10.76 -1.89 32.53
CA LYS A 313 11.16 -0.86 33.51
C LYS A 313 11.69 -1.55 34.78
N ILE A 314 12.49 -0.85 35.60
CA ILE A 314 13.02 -1.41 36.87
C ILE A 314 11.87 -1.73 37.86
N SER A 315 10.80 -0.94 37.81
CA SER A 315 9.64 -1.14 38.70
C SER A 315 8.86 -2.38 38.26
N LEU A 316 8.79 -3.37 39.15
CA LEU A 316 8.08 -4.64 38.97
C LEU A 316 6.55 -4.52 38.93
N SER A 317 6.00 -3.31 39.08
CA SER A 317 4.56 -3.10 39.26
C SER A 317 3.75 -2.98 37.96
N ASN A 318 4.40 -2.73 36.82
CA ASN A 318 3.69 -2.59 35.55
C ASN A 318 4.07 -3.73 34.60
N SER A 319 3.09 -4.59 34.31
CA SER A 319 3.19 -5.59 33.24
C SER A 319 3.40 -4.92 31.88
N SER A 320 4.20 -5.55 31.03
CA SER A 320 4.34 -5.14 29.64
C SER A 320 3.02 -5.35 28.89
N PRO A 321 2.64 -4.45 27.96
CA PRO A 321 1.55 -4.69 27.02
C PRO A 321 1.90 -5.76 25.97
N LEU A 322 3.16 -6.19 25.87
CA LEU A 322 3.61 -7.17 24.87
C LEU A 322 2.85 -8.50 25.03
N LEU A 323 2.26 -8.91 23.91
CA LEU A 323 1.61 -10.20 23.69
C LEU A 323 2.52 -11.15 22.91
N ALA A 324 3.38 -10.61 22.03
CA ALA A 324 4.36 -11.37 21.28
C ALA A 324 5.69 -10.59 21.15
N LEU A 325 6.78 -11.22 21.57
CA LEU A 325 8.15 -10.78 21.43
C LEU A 325 8.95 -11.88 20.73
N HIS A 326 9.31 -11.63 19.47
CA HIS A 326 10.13 -12.55 18.68
C HIS A 326 11.59 -12.14 18.74
N LEU A 327 12.46 -13.08 19.13
CA LEU A 327 13.90 -12.93 19.29
C LEU A 327 14.68 -14.13 18.73
N GLU A 328 14.00 -15.12 18.17
CA GLU A 328 14.60 -16.26 17.46
C GLU A 328 15.50 -15.82 16.30
N ASN A 329 16.39 -16.71 15.86
CA ASN A 329 17.36 -16.48 14.78
C ASN A 329 18.26 -15.26 15.04
N ASN A 330 18.76 -15.15 16.27
CA ASN A 330 19.75 -14.16 16.71
C ASN A 330 20.97 -14.88 17.32
N TYR A 331 21.83 -14.18 18.07
CA TYR A 331 23.06 -14.70 18.71
C TYR A 331 23.01 -14.62 20.24
N ILE A 332 21.81 -14.74 20.82
CA ILE A 332 21.59 -14.55 22.25
C ILE A 332 21.99 -15.82 23.01
N ASP A 333 22.92 -15.71 23.97
CA ASP A 333 23.09 -16.74 24.99
C ASP A 333 21.92 -16.66 25.99
N VAL A 334 20.91 -17.52 25.79
CA VAL A 334 19.67 -17.54 26.57
C VAL A 334 19.94 -17.68 28.08
N ASN A 335 20.99 -18.41 28.47
CA ASN A 335 21.36 -18.62 29.87
C ASN A 335 21.94 -17.36 30.53
N ARG A 336 22.41 -16.39 29.72
CA ARG A 336 22.99 -15.12 30.20
C ARG A 336 22.00 -13.95 30.17
N ILE A 337 20.76 -14.16 29.76
CA ILE A 337 19.74 -13.10 29.78
C ILE A 337 19.52 -12.66 31.25
N PRO A 338 19.71 -11.37 31.59
CA PRO A 338 19.49 -10.91 32.95
C PRO A 338 18.01 -11.07 33.35
N ARG A 339 17.75 -11.66 34.53
CA ARG A 339 16.37 -11.88 35.03
C ARG A 339 15.47 -10.64 34.99
N LYS A 340 16.05 -9.45 35.21
CA LYS A 340 15.33 -8.16 35.19
C LYS A 340 15.07 -7.59 33.79
N ALA A 341 15.65 -8.17 32.73
CA ALA A 341 15.50 -7.65 31.38
C ALA A 341 14.09 -7.87 30.81
N LEU A 342 13.49 -9.02 31.12
CA LEU A 342 12.17 -9.46 30.63
C LEU A 342 11.14 -9.66 31.75
N SER A 343 11.44 -9.27 33.00
CA SER A 343 10.61 -9.56 34.18
C SER A 343 9.20 -8.97 34.19
N CYS A 344 8.90 -8.03 33.30
CA CYS A 344 7.57 -7.43 33.13
C CYS A 344 6.67 -8.20 32.17
N ILE A 345 7.20 -9.21 31.46
CA ILE A 345 6.43 -10.13 30.64
C ILE A 345 6.08 -11.33 31.53
N THR A 346 4.83 -11.40 31.98
CA THR A 346 4.38 -12.37 33.01
C THR A 346 4.17 -13.78 32.47
N ASP A 347 3.92 -13.89 31.17
CA ASP A 347 3.69 -15.14 30.47
C ASP A 347 4.88 -15.43 29.54
N ALA A 348 5.63 -16.47 29.87
CA ALA A 348 6.84 -16.85 29.13
C ALA A 348 6.54 -17.29 27.69
N GLN A 349 5.32 -17.75 27.37
CA GLN A 349 4.94 -18.15 26.01
C GLN A 349 4.90 -16.96 25.04
N ARG A 350 4.87 -15.73 25.56
CA ARG A 350 4.90 -14.50 24.77
C ARG A 350 6.28 -14.16 24.24
N VAL A 351 7.33 -14.84 24.72
CA VAL A 351 8.71 -14.61 24.28
C VAL A 351 9.19 -15.82 23.50
N ILE A 352 9.36 -15.64 22.20
CA ILE A 352 9.95 -16.64 21.33
C ILE A 352 11.45 -16.37 21.29
N LEU A 353 12.23 -17.27 21.90
CA LEU A 353 13.69 -17.14 22.02
C LEU A 353 14.48 -18.11 21.17
N GLU A 354 13.89 -19.21 20.70
CA GLU A 354 14.64 -20.26 20.01
C GLU A 354 14.03 -20.52 18.62
N PRO A 355 14.84 -20.94 17.63
CA PRO A 355 16.27 -21.24 17.74
C PRO A 355 17.16 -19.99 17.83
N GLN A 356 18.36 -20.10 18.38
CA GLN A 356 19.44 -19.11 18.22
C GLN A 356 20.54 -19.64 17.28
N THR A 357 21.17 -18.74 16.53
CA THR A 357 22.35 -19.04 15.74
C THR A 357 23.54 -19.16 16.68
N HIS A 358 24.03 -20.38 16.83
CA HIS A 358 25.27 -20.65 17.55
C HIS A 358 26.38 -20.57 16.51
N ASN A 359 27.37 -19.69 16.70
CA ASN A 359 28.52 -19.64 15.79
C ASN A 359 29.11 -21.05 15.63
N GLU A 360 28.91 -21.67 14.46
CA GLU A 360 29.96 -22.50 13.90
C GLU A 360 31.10 -21.53 13.61
N ILE A 361 32.13 -21.63 14.42
CA ILE A 361 33.37 -20.88 14.30
C ILE A 361 33.91 -21.16 12.88
N VAL A 362 33.90 -20.16 11.99
CA VAL A 362 34.68 -20.16 10.74
C VAL A 362 36.04 -19.54 11.00
#